data_AF-A0A9Q1MMM4-F1
#
_entry.id   AF-A0A9Q1MMM4-F1
#
_cell.length_a   1.000
_cell.length_b   1.000
_cell.length_c   1.000
_cell.angle_alpha   90.00
_cell.angle_beta   90.00
_cell.angle_gamma   90.00
#
_symmetry.space_group_name_H-M   'P 1'
#
loop_
_entity.id
_entity.type
_entity.pdbx_description
1 polymer ?
#
loop_
_entity_poly.entity_id
_entity_poly.type
_entity_poly.pdbx_seq_one_letter_code
_entity_poly.pdbx_strand_id
1 'polypeptide(L)'
;MDMQCFPRIQVRLKIQKRESNGRKTFTLNIRLEDANTQRKTAKAFIPRYPKVKDEAWWLVLCNTSASELYALKRVSFSGRLQTHMDLSSALTDFQGTKLILVSDSYTGFEQEHSIEGLP
;
A
#
# COMPACT_ATOMS: atom_id res chain seq x y z
N MET A 1 22.58 8.54 -13.98
CA MET A 1 22.16 9.59 -13.01
C MET A 1 20.68 9.48 -12.67
N ASP A 2 19.83 9.02 -13.58
CA ASP A 2 18.36 9.15 -13.45
C ASP A 2 17.68 8.18 -12.46
N MET A 3 18.35 7.08 -12.07
CA MET A 3 17.76 6.10 -11.13
C MET A 3 17.47 6.69 -9.74
N GLN A 4 18.15 7.78 -9.39
CA GLN A 4 17.99 8.47 -8.10
C GLN A 4 16.65 9.24 -8.01
N CYS A 5 15.99 9.50 -9.14
CA CYS A 5 14.72 10.22 -9.18
C CYS A 5 13.51 9.34 -8.84
N PHE A 6 13.66 8.02 -8.89
CA PHE A 6 12.55 7.07 -8.72
C PHE A 6 12.38 6.60 -7.26
N PRO A 7 11.12 6.40 -6.81
CA PRO A 7 10.83 5.92 -5.47
C PRO A 7 11.39 4.53 -5.21
N ARG A 8 11.83 4.25 -3.99
CA ARG A 8 12.11 2.88 -3.54
C ARG A 8 11.27 2.57 -2.33
N ILE A 9 10.00 2.21 -2.57
CA ILE A 9 9.04 2.04 -1.48
C ILE A 9 9.25 0.71 -0.78
N GLN A 10 9.46 0.76 0.53
CA GLN A 10 9.37 -0.38 1.43
C GLN A 10 7.98 -0.40 2.08
N VAL A 11 7.36 -1.57 2.07
CA VAL A 11 6.05 -1.80 2.68
C VAL A 11 6.24 -2.66 3.94
N ARG A 12 5.61 -2.26 5.04
CA ARG A 12 5.54 -3.05 6.27
C ARG A 12 4.08 -3.18 6.69
N LEU A 13 3.66 -4.42 6.93
CA LEU A 13 2.29 -4.78 7.25
C LEU A 13 2.20 -5.38 8.64
N LYS A 14 1.12 -5.07 9.35
CA LYS A 14 0.81 -5.67 10.64
C LYS A 14 -0.70 -5.79 10.82
N ILE A 15 -1.19 -6.97 11.17
CA ILE A 15 -2.60 -7.14 11.50
C ILE A 15 -2.79 -6.78 12.97
N GLN A 16 -3.83 -6.00 13.23
CA GLN A 16 -4.26 -5.69 14.59
C GLN A 16 -5.67 -6.24 14.79
N LYS A 17 -5.80 -7.14 15.76
CA LYS A 17 -7.07 -7.66 16.22
C LYS A 17 -7.59 -6.81 17.37
N ARG A 18 -8.84 -6.36 17.29
CA ARG A 18 -9.56 -5.70 18.39
C ARG A 18 -10.82 -6.50 18.69
N GLU A 19 -11.06 -6.79 19.95
CA GLU A 19 -12.31 -7.42 20.41
C GLU A 19 -13.10 -6.38 21.20
N SER A 20 -14.36 -6.17 20.82
CA SER A 20 -15.29 -5.28 21.53
C SER A 20 -16.67 -5.93 21.53
N ASN A 21 -17.27 -6.09 22.70
CA ASN A 21 -18.60 -6.68 22.89
C ASN A 21 -18.81 -8.02 22.16
N GLY A 22 -17.78 -8.88 22.13
CA GLY A 22 -17.81 -10.18 21.45
C GLY A 22 -17.61 -10.15 19.93
N ARG A 23 -17.58 -8.96 19.30
CA ARG A 23 -17.25 -8.79 17.89
C ARG A 23 -15.74 -8.60 17.71
N LYS A 24 -15.14 -9.44 16.86
CA LYS A 24 -13.75 -9.31 16.44
C LYS A 24 -13.69 -8.38 15.23
N THR A 25 -12.88 -7.33 15.30
CA THR A 25 -12.51 -6.52 14.14
C THR A 25 -11.02 -6.67 13.88
N PHE A 26 -10.66 -6.68 12.61
CA PHE A 26 -9.29 -6.79 12.17
C PHE A 26 -8.95 -5.54 11.38
N THR A 27 -7.78 -4.97 11.63
CA THR A 27 -7.30 -3.78 10.94
C THR A 27 -5.91 -4.08 10.41
N LEU A 28 -5.70 -3.89 9.10
CA LEU A 28 -4.39 -3.97 8.48
C LEU A 28 -3.69 -2.62 8.64
N ASN A 29 -2.67 -2.57 9.48
CA ASN A 29 -1.78 -1.43 9.59
C ASN A 29 -0.71 -1.51 8.49
N ILE A 30 -0.57 -0.41 7.75
CA ILE A 30 0.28 -0.30 6.57
C ILE A 30 1.26 0.84 6.81
N ARG A 31 2.56 0.55 6.72
CA ARG A 31 3.62 1.55 6.78
C ARG A 31 4.40 1.54 5.47
N LEU A 32 4.43 2.69 4.80
CA LEU A 32 5.19 2.91 3.58
C LEU A 32 6.38 3.81 3.89
N GLU A 33 7.55 3.49 3.36
CA GLU A 33 8.77 4.28 3.53
C GLU A 33 9.52 4.34 2.21
N ASP A 34 9.83 5.55 1.72
CA ASP A 34 10.71 5.72 0.56
C ASP A 34 12.15 5.56 1.04
N ALA A 35 12.74 4.41 0.74
CA ALA A 35 14.12 4.10 1.06
C ALA A 35 15.13 4.80 0.14
N ASN A 36 14.68 5.59 -0.84
CA ASN A 36 15.55 6.46 -1.63
C ASN A 36 15.74 7.81 -0.93
N THR A 37 16.70 7.85 0.00
CA THR A 37 16.98 9.04 0.84
C THR A 37 17.50 10.25 0.07
N GLN A 38 17.90 10.09 -1.18
CA GLN A 38 18.33 11.19 -2.03
C GLN A 38 17.14 12.02 -2.55
N ARG A 39 15.94 11.45 -2.53
CA ARG A 39 14.71 12.14 -2.91
C ARG A 39 14.23 13.03 -1.78
N LYS A 40 14.28 14.34 -2.03
CA LYS A 40 13.77 15.37 -1.11
C LYS A 40 12.35 15.83 -1.48
N THR A 41 11.70 15.19 -2.45
CA THR A 41 10.41 15.59 -2.97
C THR A 41 9.55 14.37 -3.29
N ALA A 42 8.24 14.50 -3.06
CA ALA A 42 7.22 13.55 -3.51
C ALA A 42 6.76 13.83 -4.96
N LYS A 43 7.43 14.71 -5.70
CA LYS A 43 7.10 14.97 -7.11
C LYS A 43 7.52 13.80 -7.99
N ALA A 44 6.64 13.45 -8.92
CA ALA A 44 6.90 12.41 -9.89
C ALA A 44 7.93 12.89 -10.93
N PHE A 45 8.91 12.05 -11.25
CA PHE A 45 9.85 12.26 -12.33
C PHE A 45 9.24 11.78 -13.65
N ILE A 46 8.55 12.70 -14.33
CA ILE A 46 7.77 12.42 -15.55
C ILE A 46 8.11 13.43 -16.65
N PRO A 47 9.33 13.37 -17.26
CA PRO A 47 9.85 14.41 -18.15
C PRO A 47 9.03 14.62 -19.44
N ARG A 48 8.21 13.64 -19.83
CA ARG A 48 7.32 13.73 -21.02
C ARG A 48 5.90 14.20 -20.68
N TYR A 49 5.57 14.36 -19.40
CA TYR A 49 4.26 14.80 -18.97
C TYR A 49 4.27 16.33 -18.78
N PRO A 50 3.31 17.07 -19.36
CA PRO A 50 3.40 18.53 -19.48
C PRO A 50 3.15 19.29 -18.17
N LYS A 51 2.74 18.62 -17.09
CA LYS A 51 2.40 19.24 -15.80
C LYS A 51 3.23 18.66 -14.68
N VAL A 52 3.48 19.45 -13.65
CA VAL A 52 4.01 18.92 -12.39
C VAL A 52 2.96 18.02 -11.75
N LYS A 53 3.38 16.86 -11.24
CA LYS A 53 2.52 15.90 -10.54
C LYS A 53 3.18 15.44 -9.26
N ASP A 54 2.39 15.37 -8.19
CA ASP A 54 2.78 14.67 -6.96
C ASP A 54 2.51 13.17 -7.11
N GLU A 55 3.43 12.36 -6.60
CA GLU A 55 3.28 10.90 -6.59
C GLU A 55 2.11 10.49 -5.71
N ALA A 56 1.32 9.58 -6.25
CA ALA A 56 0.31 8.88 -5.48
C ALA A 56 0.38 7.38 -5.72
N TRP A 57 -0.17 6.66 -4.76
CA TRP A 57 -0.19 5.20 -4.74
C TRP A 57 -1.58 4.73 -4.39
N TRP A 58 -2.01 3.66 -5.04
CA TRP A 58 -3.18 2.90 -4.67
C TRP A 58 -2.75 1.76 -3.76
N LEU A 59 -3.36 1.70 -2.59
CA LEU A 59 -3.39 0.51 -1.76
C LEU A 59 -4.65 -0.26 -2.13
N VAL A 60 -4.47 -1.46 -2.67
CA VAL A 60 -5.55 -2.34 -3.12
C VAL A 60 -5.54 -3.56 -2.23
N LEU A 61 -6.58 -3.71 -1.41
CA LEU A 61 -6.78 -4.90 -0.60
C LEU A 61 -7.81 -5.79 -1.30
N CYS A 62 -7.39 -6.98 -1.71
CA CYS A 62 -8.22 -7.88 -2.50
C CYS A 62 -7.89 -9.34 -2.24
N ASN A 63 -8.80 -10.24 -2.62
CA ASN A 63 -8.53 -11.66 -2.78
C ASN A 63 -8.36 -11.98 -4.27
N THR A 64 -7.14 -12.36 -4.66
CA THR A 64 -6.83 -12.64 -6.08
C THR A 64 -7.45 -13.94 -6.56
N SER A 65 -7.67 -14.91 -5.67
CA SER A 65 -8.25 -16.21 -6.02
C SER A 65 -9.76 -16.10 -6.25
N ALA A 66 -10.44 -15.31 -5.41
CA ALA A 66 -11.89 -15.06 -5.52
C ALA A 66 -12.23 -13.90 -6.47
N SER A 67 -11.23 -13.13 -6.95
CA SER A 67 -11.42 -11.90 -7.72
C SER A 67 -12.28 -10.86 -6.98
N GLU A 68 -12.11 -10.76 -5.66
CA GLU A 68 -12.89 -9.85 -4.80
C GLU A 68 -12.04 -8.66 -4.33
N LEU A 69 -12.57 -7.44 -4.47
CA LEU A 69 -11.96 -6.23 -3.92
C LEU A 69 -12.57 -5.92 -2.54
N TYR A 70 -11.74 -5.86 -1.51
CA TYR A 70 -12.18 -5.57 -0.14
C TYR A 70 -12.07 -4.10 0.22
N ALA A 71 -10.95 -3.46 -0.15
CA ALA A 71 -10.77 -2.03 0.08
C ALA A 71 -9.82 -1.41 -0.95
N LEU A 72 -10.05 -0.13 -1.24
CA LEU A 72 -9.20 0.65 -2.12
C LEU A 72 -8.94 2.01 -1.46
N LYS A 73 -7.67 2.41 -1.37
CA LYS A 73 -7.28 3.68 -0.76
C LYS A 73 -6.17 4.34 -1.56
N ARG A 74 -6.39 5.59 -1.96
CA ARG A 74 -5.34 6.42 -2.56
C ARG A 74 -4.55 7.10 -1.45
N VAL A 75 -3.23 7.09 -1.57
CA VAL A 75 -2.32 7.77 -0.65
C VAL A 75 -1.24 8.54 -1.41
N SER A 76 -0.77 9.62 -0.81
CA SER A 76 0.42 10.37 -1.24
C SER A 76 1.27 10.62 -0.02
N PHE A 77 2.59 10.55 -0.15
CA PHE A 77 3.49 10.75 0.99
C PHE A 77 4.88 11.20 0.55
N SER A 78 5.60 11.84 1.46
CA SER A 78 7.00 12.20 1.32
C SER A 78 7.78 11.54 2.45
N GLY A 79 8.75 10.68 2.12
CA GLY A 79 9.56 9.95 3.10
C GLY A 79 8.81 8.77 3.75
N ARG A 80 7.77 9.01 4.56
CA ARG A 80 7.06 7.93 5.27
C ARG A 80 5.56 8.20 5.43
N LEU A 81 4.78 7.13 5.39
CA LEU A 81 3.35 7.13 5.70
C LEU A 81 3.00 5.96 6.63
N GLN A 82 2.13 6.23 7.59
CA GLN A 82 1.44 5.19 8.35
C GLN A 82 -0.06 5.34 8.12
N THR A 83 -0.71 4.26 7.73
CA THR A 83 -2.14 4.23 7.45
C THR A 83 -2.72 2.87 7.80
N HIS A 84 -4.04 2.72 7.70
CA HIS A 84 -4.70 1.46 7.93
C HIS A 84 -5.88 1.24 6.98
N MET A 85 -6.31 -0.01 6.90
CA MET A 85 -7.54 -0.47 6.26
C MET A 85 -8.25 -1.46 7.17
N ASP A 86 -9.58 -1.38 7.20
CA ASP A 86 -10.39 -2.33 7.94
C ASP A 86 -10.57 -3.62 7.15
N LEU A 87 -10.41 -4.75 7.83
CA LEU A 87 -10.63 -6.07 7.31
C LEU A 87 -12.00 -6.55 7.81
N SER A 88 -12.78 -7.15 6.90
CA SER A 88 -14.07 -7.74 7.28
C SER A 88 -13.87 -8.84 8.31
N SER A 89 -14.70 -8.84 9.35
CA SER A 89 -14.71 -9.91 10.37
C SER A 89 -15.10 -11.27 9.81
N ALA A 90 -15.65 -11.33 8.60
CA ALA A 90 -15.97 -12.56 7.89
C ALA A 90 -14.71 -13.27 7.34
N LEU A 91 -13.60 -12.55 7.14
CA LEU A 91 -12.35 -13.12 6.68
C LEU A 91 -11.73 -13.91 7.83
N THR A 92 -11.83 -15.24 7.77
CA THR A 92 -11.49 -16.11 8.90
C THR A 92 -10.01 -16.52 8.90
N ASP A 93 -9.38 -16.57 7.72
CA ASP A 93 -8.01 -17.05 7.52
C ASP A 93 -7.14 -16.17 6.60
N PHE A 94 -7.69 -15.07 6.07
CA PHE A 94 -7.06 -14.19 5.07
C PHE A 94 -6.46 -14.94 3.87
N GLN A 95 -6.90 -16.16 3.60
CA GLN A 95 -6.37 -17.01 2.54
C GLN A 95 -6.53 -16.32 1.18
N GLY A 96 -5.45 -16.26 0.42
CA GLY A 96 -5.42 -15.57 -0.87
C GLY A 96 -5.64 -14.06 -0.81
N THR A 97 -5.70 -13.45 0.39
CA THR A 97 -5.85 -12.01 0.54
C THR A 97 -4.49 -11.33 0.42
N LYS A 98 -4.44 -10.26 -0.36
CA LYS A 98 -3.21 -9.53 -0.68
C LYS A 98 -3.44 -8.04 -0.59
N LEU A 99 -2.38 -7.34 -0.20
CA LEU A 99 -2.26 -5.90 -0.40
C LEU A 99 -1.37 -5.65 -1.62
N ILE A 100 -1.93 -5.00 -2.64
CA ILE A 100 -1.19 -4.57 -3.83
C ILE A 100 -0.99 -3.06 -3.74
N LEU A 101 0.27 -2.64 -3.79
CA LEU A 101 0.66 -1.23 -3.94
C LEU A 101 0.84 -0.95 -5.43
N VAL A 102 0.10 0.01 -5.97
CA VAL A 102 0.17 0.38 -7.39
C VAL A 102 0.51 1.86 -7.52
N SER A 103 1.50 2.20 -8.34
CA SER A 103 1.81 3.60 -8.62
C SER A 103 0.81 4.19 -9.60
N ASP A 104 0.40 5.44 -9.40
CA ASP A 104 -0.39 6.17 -10.39
C ASP A 104 0.48 6.91 -11.44
N SER A 105 1.80 6.79 -11.34
CA SER A 105 2.77 7.60 -12.09
C SER A 105 3.85 6.77 -12.80
N TYR A 106 4.13 5.56 -12.34
CA TYR A 106 5.17 4.70 -12.91
C TYR A 106 4.67 3.28 -13.15
N THR A 107 4.96 2.72 -14.31
CA THR A 107 4.71 1.31 -14.62
C THR A 107 5.87 0.44 -14.13
N GLY A 108 5.57 -0.73 -13.56
CA GLY A 108 6.57 -1.69 -13.08
C GLY A 108 7.02 -1.43 -11.63
N PHE A 109 6.35 -0.53 -10.92
CA PHE A 109 6.60 -0.23 -9.50
C PHE A 109 5.57 -0.89 -8.58
N GLU A 110 4.69 -1.71 -9.14
CA GLU A 110 3.68 -2.44 -8.40
C GLU A 110 4.34 -3.45 -7.45
N GLN A 111 3.82 -3.56 -6.24
CA GLN A 111 4.28 -4.54 -5.27
C GLN A 111 3.08 -5.31 -4.72
N GLU A 112 3.19 -6.62 -4.70
CA GLU A 112 2.19 -7.50 -4.13
C GLU A 112 2.70 -8.08 -2.81
N HIS A 113 1.88 -7.98 -1.77
CA HIS A 113 2.19 -8.49 -0.44
C HIS A 113 1.07 -9.40 0.03
N SER A 114 1.37 -10.68 0.24
CA SER A 114 0.43 -11.58 0.92
C SER A 114 0.24 -11.12 2.36
N ILE A 115 -1.01 -11.10 2.83
CA ILE A 115 -1.31 -10.84 4.25
C ILE A 115 -1.61 -12.13 5.03
N GLU A 116 -1.61 -13.27 4.32
CA GLU A 116 -1.75 -14.59 4.92
C GLU A 116 -0.57 -14.86 5.87
N GLY A 117 -0.88 -15.32 7.09
CA GLY A 117 0.15 -15.66 8.08
C GLY A 117 0.87 -14.47 8.73
N LEU A 118 0.41 -13.24 8.50
CA LEU A 118 0.93 -12.09 9.25
C LEU A 118 0.51 -12.16 10.74
N PRO A 119 1.44 -11.88 11.67
CA PRO A 119 1.17 -11.88 13.11
C PRO A 119 0.32 -10.69 13.57
#